data_AF-X0ZMS3-F1
#
_entry.id   AF-X0ZMS3-F1
#
_cell.length_a   1.000
_cell.length_b   1.000
_cell.length_c   1.000
_cell.angle_alpha   90.00
_cell.angle_beta   90.00
_cell.angle_gamma   90.00
#
_symmetry.space_group_name_H-M   'P 1'
#
loop_
_entity.id
_entity.type
_entity.pdbx_description
1 polymer ?
#
loop_
_entity_poly.entity_id
_entity_poly.type
_entity_poly.pdbx_seq_one_letter_code
_entity_poly.pdbx_strand_id
1 'polypeptide(L)'
;LPLPFTFYSRLFSLSPDKISKAEKPYRILTVARLIAKKGLPTVYRALKVLKDKGIAFKHTLIGDGEDRGKILAVIKDLDLSVHTRWLGTQPHEVVRDYYKRAHLFVLGCEVAQRSIEVLHQ
;
A
#
# COMPACT_ATOMS: atom_id res chain seq x y z
N LEU A 1 -12.53 -20.68 2.49
CA LEU A 1 -11.91 -20.91 3.81
C LEU A 1 -11.26 -19.61 4.27
N PRO A 2 -11.69 -19.00 5.38
CA PRO A 2 -11.03 -17.81 5.91
C PRO A 2 -9.61 -18.20 6.35
N LEU A 3 -8.61 -17.45 5.90
CA LEU A 3 -7.23 -17.65 6.35
C LEU A 3 -7.15 -17.39 7.87
N PRO A 4 -6.44 -18.22 8.65
CA PRO A 4 -6.40 -18.10 10.09
C PRO A 4 -5.75 -16.76 10.51
N PHE A 5 -6.32 -16.13 11.54
CA PHE A 5 -5.93 -14.84 12.11
C PHE A 5 -4.42 -14.73 12.45
N THR A 6 -3.76 -15.87 12.69
CA THR A 6 -2.31 -16.01 12.90
C THR A 6 -1.45 -15.67 11.68
N PHE A 7 -1.99 -15.73 10.46
CA PHE A 7 -1.26 -15.33 9.26
C PHE A 7 -1.07 -13.81 9.19
N TYR A 8 -2.03 -13.05 9.74
CA TYR A 8 -2.00 -11.59 9.72
C TYR A 8 -0.96 -11.02 10.70
N SER A 9 -0.85 -11.60 11.90
CA SER A 9 0.14 -11.16 12.91
C SER A 9 1.60 -11.38 12.47
N ARG A 10 1.87 -12.42 11.67
CA ARG A 10 3.22 -12.69 11.15
C ARG A 10 3.64 -11.77 9.99
N LEU A 11 2.67 -11.14 9.32
CA LEU A 11 2.94 -10.13 8.28
C LEU A 11 3.32 -8.76 8.88
N PHE A 12 2.89 -8.48 10.12
CA PHE A 12 3.16 -7.24 10.87
C PHE A 12 4.29 -7.37 11.90
N SER A 13 4.93 -8.53 12.05
CA SER A 13 6.14 -8.65 12.86
C SER A 13 7.30 -7.99 12.12
N LEU A 14 7.54 -6.71 12.44
CA LEU A 14 8.86 -6.13 12.27
C LEU A 14 9.81 -6.92 13.17
N SER A 15 10.56 -7.86 12.60
CA SER A 15 11.70 -8.44 13.31
C SER A 15 12.67 -7.29 13.66
N PRO A 16 13.01 -7.08 14.94
CA PRO A 16 13.90 -5.99 15.37
C PRO A 16 15.22 -5.95 14.59
N ASP A 17 15.72 -7.12 14.15
CA ASP A 17 16.95 -7.26 13.36
C ASP A 17 16.89 -6.65 11.96
N LYS A 18 15.70 -6.42 11.38
CA LYS A 18 15.57 -5.78 10.05
C LYS A 18 15.68 -4.26 10.09
N ILE A 19 15.46 -3.63 11.26
CA ILE A 19 15.45 -2.17 11.39
C ILE A 19 16.87 -1.59 11.31
N SER A 20 17.90 -2.36 11.70
CA SER A 20 19.30 -1.91 11.78
C SER A 20 20.06 -1.94 10.45
N LYS A 21 19.47 -2.44 9.34
CA LYS A 21 20.13 -2.57 8.03
C LYS A 21 19.29 -2.15 6.81
N ALA A 22 18.23 -1.36 7.00
CA ALA A 22 17.44 -0.90 5.86
C ALA A 22 18.23 0.14 5.04
N GLU A 23 18.92 -0.31 3.99
CA GLU A 23 19.65 0.55 3.06
C GLU A 23 18.69 1.43 2.26
N LYS A 24 19.04 2.71 2.13
CA LYS A 24 18.30 3.65 1.28
C LYS A 24 18.56 3.32 -0.21
N PRO A 25 17.57 3.50 -1.10
CA PRO A 25 16.22 4.00 -0.81
C PRO A 25 15.33 2.94 -0.14
N TYR A 26 14.49 3.37 0.81
CA TYR A 26 13.55 2.48 1.48
C TYR A 26 12.55 1.89 0.49
N ARG A 27 12.41 0.56 0.48
CA ARG A 27 11.46 -0.15 -0.40
C ARG A 27 10.12 -0.29 0.32
N ILE A 28 9.13 0.46 -0.14
CA ILE A 28 7.79 0.50 0.44
C ILE A 28 6.83 -0.26 -0.50
N LEU A 29 6.04 -1.16 0.05
CA LEU A 29 5.09 -1.99 -0.70
C LEU A 29 3.65 -1.73 -0.25
N THR A 30 2.74 -1.67 -1.22
CA THR A 30 1.30 -1.75 -1.00
C THR A 30 0.70 -2.79 -1.93
N VAL A 31 -0.12 -3.71 -1.40
CA VAL A 31 -0.87 -4.70 -2.16
C VAL A 31 -2.35 -4.53 -1.82
N ALA A 32 -3.16 -4.07 -2.77
CA ALA A 32 -4.56 -3.73 -2.51
C ALA A 32 -5.44 -3.75 -3.76
N ARG A 33 -6.75 -3.98 -3.60
CA ARG A 33 -7.74 -3.74 -4.66
C ARG A 33 -8.01 -2.24 -4.79
N LEU A 34 -7.97 -1.70 -6.01
CA LEU A 34 -8.14 -0.27 -6.28
C LEU A 34 -9.62 0.06 -6.49
N ILE A 35 -10.40 0.07 -5.41
CA ILE A 35 -11.83 0.43 -5.41
C ILE A 35 -12.07 1.56 -4.41
N ALA A 36 -13.14 2.33 -4.62
CA ALA A 36 -13.47 3.47 -3.77
C ALA A 36 -13.70 3.05 -2.31
N LYS A 37 -13.33 3.94 -1.37
CA LYS A 37 -13.44 3.86 0.12
C LYS A 37 -12.19 3.45 0.92
N LYS A 38 -10.98 3.35 0.37
CA LYS A 38 -9.87 2.76 1.15
C LYS A 38 -8.55 3.47 0.99
N GLY A 39 -8.31 4.50 1.79
CA GLY A 39 -7.02 4.83 2.45
C GLY A 39 -5.76 5.05 1.60
N LEU A 40 -5.73 4.69 0.32
CA LEU A 40 -4.62 4.88 -0.60
C LEU A 40 -4.31 6.37 -0.80
N PRO A 41 -5.31 7.28 -0.92
CA PRO A 41 -5.01 8.71 -0.89
C PRO A 41 -4.25 9.11 0.39
N THR A 42 -4.60 8.53 1.54
CA THR A 42 -3.88 8.75 2.80
C THR A 42 -2.45 8.20 2.74
N VAL A 43 -2.24 7.01 2.17
CA VAL A 43 -0.89 6.46 1.93
C VAL A 43 -0.07 7.40 1.06
N TYR A 44 -0.59 7.88 -0.05
CA TYR A 44 0.16 8.77 -0.94
C TYR A 44 0.43 10.14 -0.32
N ARG A 45 -0.49 10.69 0.48
CA ARG A 45 -0.21 11.88 1.30
C ARG A 45 0.95 11.64 2.27
N ALA A 46 1.00 10.49 2.94
CA ALA A 46 2.12 10.15 3.81
C ALA A 46 3.44 10.01 3.05
N LEU A 47 3.43 9.38 1.87
CA LEU A 47 4.61 9.28 0.99
C LEU A 47 5.09 10.65 0.50
N LYS A 48 4.18 11.59 0.23
CA LYS A 48 4.52 12.98 -0.09
C LYS A 48 5.25 13.65 1.08
N VAL A 49 4.81 13.45 2.32
CA VAL A 49 5.51 13.94 3.51
C VAL A 49 6.92 13.37 3.61
N LEU A 50 7.12 12.07 3.30
CA LEU A 50 8.46 11.48 3.27
C LEU A 50 9.35 12.13 2.20
N LYS A 51 8.80 12.35 1.00
CA LYS A 51 9.49 13.01 -0.11
C LYS A 51 9.92 14.42 0.29
N ASP A 52 9.01 15.20 0.87
CA ASP A 52 9.26 16.59 1.26
C ASP A 52 10.30 16.72 2.37
N LYS A 53 10.46 15.67 3.18
CA LYS A 53 11.54 15.55 4.18
C LYS A 53 12.87 15.05 3.60
N GLY A 54 12.98 14.86 2.29
CA GLY A 54 14.19 14.36 1.64
C GLY A 54 14.49 12.88 1.93
N ILE A 55 13.50 12.11 2.38
CA ILE A 55 13.70 10.69 2.66
C ILE A 55 13.67 9.92 1.34
N ALA A 56 14.77 9.25 1.00
CA ALA A 56 14.86 8.44 -0.22
C ALA A 56 14.05 7.14 -0.09
N PHE A 57 13.04 6.96 -0.94
CA PHE A 57 12.23 5.74 -1.01
C PHE A 57 11.86 5.36 -2.44
N LYS A 58 11.45 4.09 -2.60
CA LYS A 58 10.77 3.55 -3.79
C LYS A 58 9.50 2.86 -3.34
N HIS A 59 8.37 3.29 -3.84
CA HIS A 59 7.06 2.69 -3.58
C HIS A 59 6.63 1.78 -4.72
N THR A 60 6.09 0.61 -4.38
CA THR A 60 5.49 -0.32 -5.33
C THR A 60 4.04 -0.57 -4.95
N LEU A 61 3.12 -0.30 -5.88
CA LEU A 61 1.71 -0.63 -5.78
C LEU A 61 1.39 -1.87 -6.64
N ILE A 62 0.88 -2.92 -6.00
CA ILE A 62 0.37 -4.13 -6.66
C ILE A 62 -1.14 -4.24 -6.45
N GLY A 63 -1.84 -4.57 -7.52
CA GLY A 63 -3.29 -4.73 -7.57
C GLY A 63 -3.94 -3.81 -8.60
N ASP A 64 -5.24 -3.98 -8.78
CA ASP A 64 -6.04 -3.28 -9.78
C ASP A 64 -7.48 -3.09 -9.28
N GLY A 65 -8.29 -2.33 -10.02
CA GLY A 65 -9.70 -2.09 -9.74
C GLY A 65 -10.24 -0.86 -10.45
N GLU A 66 -11.55 -0.60 -10.27
CA GLU A 66 -12.28 0.47 -10.94
C GLU A 66 -11.68 1.87 -10.72
N ASP A 67 -11.09 2.11 -9.54
CA ASP A 67 -10.54 3.39 -9.12
C ASP A 67 -9.07 3.56 -9.50
N ARG A 68 -8.49 2.62 -10.26
CA ARG A 68 -7.11 2.71 -10.74
C ARG A 68 -6.77 4.09 -11.29
N GLY A 69 -7.59 4.60 -12.22
CA GLY A 69 -7.34 5.89 -12.86
C GLY A 69 -7.23 7.03 -11.86
N LYS A 70 -8.14 7.06 -10.87
CA LYS A 70 -8.12 8.07 -9.79
C LYS A 70 -6.87 7.95 -8.92
N ILE A 71 -6.47 6.72 -8.57
CA ILE A 71 -5.27 6.48 -7.77
C ILE A 71 -4.00 6.92 -8.52
N LEU A 72 -3.89 6.58 -9.80
CA LEU A 72 -2.74 7.00 -10.61
C LEU A 72 -2.71 8.52 -10.80
N ALA A 73 -3.86 9.18 -10.92
CA ALA A 73 -3.95 10.64 -10.92
C ALA A 73 -3.43 11.24 -9.60
N VAL A 74 -3.85 10.72 -8.44
CA VAL A 74 -3.35 11.17 -7.13
C VAL A 74 -1.82 11.04 -7.02
N ILE A 75 -1.24 9.94 -7.51
CA ILE A 75 0.23 9.77 -7.53
C ILE A 75 0.89 10.87 -8.35
N LYS A 76 0.32 11.18 -9.51
CA LYS A 76 0.81 12.23 -10.41
C LYS A 76 0.67 13.62 -9.77
N ASP A 77 -0.49 13.94 -9.22
CA ASP A 77 -0.81 15.24 -8.63
C ASP A 77 0.06 15.54 -7.40
N LEU A 78 0.48 14.50 -6.67
CA LEU A 78 1.43 14.62 -5.56
C LEU A 78 2.91 14.60 -6.01
N ASP A 79 3.19 14.57 -7.30
CA ASP A 79 4.52 14.47 -7.90
C ASP A 79 5.31 13.26 -7.35
N LEU A 80 4.63 12.12 -7.21
CA LEU A 80 5.20 10.86 -6.73
C LEU A 80 5.53 9.90 -7.87
N SER A 81 5.28 10.26 -9.14
CA SER A 81 5.46 9.38 -10.31
C SER A 81 6.87 8.78 -10.42
N VAL A 82 7.92 9.53 -10.08
CA VAL A 82 9.31 9.03 -10.12
C VAL A 82 9.65 8.11 -8.94
N HIS A 83 8.87 8.19 -7.86
CA HIS A 83 9.07 7.41 -6.64
C HIS A 83 8.20 6.15 -6.60
N THR A 84 7.12 6.11 -7.39
CA THR A 84 6.08 5.08 -7.31
C THR A 84 5.96 4.30 -8.60
N ARG A 85 5.87 2.97 -8.50
CA ARG A 85 5.56 2.09 -9.61
C ARG A 85 4.28 1.31 -9.35
N TRP A 86 3.35 1.36 -10.29
CA TRP A 86 2.19 0.48 -10.32
C TRP A 86 2.48 -0.73 -11.21
N LEU A 87 2.19 -1.93 -10.71
CA LEU A 87 2.46 -3.19 -11.41
C LEU A 87 1.19 -3.91 -11.89
N GLY A 88 0.00 -3.37 -11.62
CA GLY A 88 -1.25 -4.09 -11.86
C GLY A 88 -1.39 -5.33 -10.99
N THR A 89 -2.30 -6.22 -11.37
CA THR A 89 -2.45 -7.55 -10.77
C THR A 89 -1.22 -8.40 -11.08
N GLN A 90 -0.72 -9.12 -10.07
CA GLN A 90 0.50 -9.93 -10.18
C GLN A 90 0.28 -11.35 -9.64
N PRO A 91 0.98 -12.37 -10.18
CA PRO A 91 0.97 -13.73 -9.64
C PRO A 91 1.43 -13.78 -8.17
N HIS A 92 0.93 -14.75 -7.42
CA HIS A 92 1.20 -14.89 -5.98
C HIS A 92 2.71 -14.93 -5.66
N GLU A 93 3.49 -15.65 -6.48
CA GLU A 93 4.94 -15.75 -6.32
C GLU A 93 5.65 -14.40 -6.45
N VAL A 94 5.23 -13.57 -7.41
CA VAL A 94 5.76 -12.22 -7.61
C VAL A 94 5.43 -11.35 -6.40
N VAL A 95 4.19 -11.40 -5.93
CA VAL A 95 3.75 -10.67 -4.73
C VAL A 95 4.59 -11.07 -3.51
N ARG A 96 4.80 -12.38 -3.30
CA ARG A 96 5.64 -12.91 -2.21
C ARG A 96 7.07 -12.39 -2.28
N ASP A 97 7.65 -12.29 -3.46
CA ASP A 97 9.01 -11.79 -3.62
C ASP A 97 9.11 -10.27 -3.35
N TYR A 98 8.07 -9.50 -3.65
CA TYR A 98 7.99 -8.10 -3.23
C TYR A 98 7.90 -7.96 -1.71
N TYR A 99 7.10 -8.79 -1.03
CA TYR A 99 7.04 -8.79 0.44
C TYR A 99 8.39 -9.08 1.08
N LYS A 100 9.13 -10.06 0.57
CA LYS A 100 10.47 -10.40 1.10
C LYS A 100 11.46 -9.24 1.01
N ARG A 101 11.39 -8.47 -0.09
CA ARG A 101 12.30 -7.36 -0.41
C ARG A 101 11.87 -6.02 0.19
N ALA A 102 10.61 -5.88 0.60
CA ALA A 102 10.11 -4.65 1.20
C ALA A 102 10.77 -4.41 2.57
N HIS A 103 11.13 -3.15 2.84
CA HIS A 103 11.50 -2.69 4.17
C HIS A 103 10.26 -2.30 4.98
N LEU A 104 9.21 -1.82 4.29
CA LEU A 104 7.95 -1.43 4.87
C LEU A 104 6.78 -1.87 3.99
N PHE A 105 5.74 -2.44 4.62
CA PHE A 105 4.46 -2.69 3.98
C PHE A 105 3.42 -1.71 4.54
N VAL A 106 2.67 -1.03 3.67
CA VAL A 106 1.70 0.01 4.06
C VAL A 106 0.34 -0.29 3.46
N LEU A 107 -0.68 -0.25 4.32
CA LEU A 107 -2.08 -0.27 3.96
C LEU A 107 -2.75 0.98 4.50
N GLY A 108 -3.50 1.67 3.64
CA GLY A 108 -4.35 2.76 4.07
C GLY A 108 -5.67 2.22 4.61
N CYS A 109 -6.01 2.57 5.84
CA CYS A 109 -7.33 2.30 6.40
C CYS A 109 -8.10 3.62 6.49
N GLU A 110 -9.23 3.70 5.79
CA GLU A 110 -10.24 4.72 6.06
C GLU A 110 -11.44 3.99 6.66
N VAL A 111 -11.86 4.41 7.86
CA VAL A 111 -13.09 3.90 8.47
C VAL A 111 -14.23 4.45 7.64
N ALA A 112 -14.77 3.63 6.73
CA ALA A 112 -15.99 3.97 6.05
C ALA A 112 -17.11 4.11 7.10
N GLN A 113 -17.68 5.31 7.25
CA GLN A 113 -18.98 5.43 7.92
C GLN A 113 -19.93 4.48 7.18
N ARG A 114 -20.45 3.49 7.90
CA ARG A 114 -21.47 2.58 7.39
C ARG A 114 -22.69 3.43 7.03
N SER A 115 -22.92 3.69 5.74
CA SER A 115 -24.25 4.03 5.25
C SER A 115 -25.11 2.79 5.50
N ILE A 116 -25.92 2.82 6.55
CA ILE A 116 -27.02 1.87 6.71
C ILE A 116 -28.02 2.25 5.63
N GLU A 117 -28.07 1.48 4.55
CA GLU A 117 -29.24 1.47 3.67
C GLU A 117 -30.20 0.43 4.24
N VAL A 118 -31.20 0.91 4.99
CA VAL A 118 -32.42 0.14 5.26
C VAL A 118 -33.17 0.04 3.93
N LEU A 119 -33.12 -1.12 3.28
CA LEU A 119 -34.07 -1.43 2.24
C LEU A 119 -35.38 -1.85 2.91
N HIS A 120 -36.30 -0.89 2.98
CA HIS A 120 -37.72 -1.15 3.14
C HIS A 120 -38.21 -1.80 1.85
N GLN A 121 -38.57 -3.08 1.90
CA GLN A 121 -39.78 -3.65 1.29
C GLN A 121 -40.21 -4.87 2.12
#